data_AF-A0A9N9K027-F1
#
_entry.id   AF-A0A9N9K027-F1
#
_cell.length_a   1.000
_cell.length_b   1.000
_cell.length_c   1.000
_cell.angle_alpha   90.00
_cell.angle_beta   90.00
_cell.angle_gamma   90.00
#
_symmetry.space_group_name_H-M   'P 1'
#
loop_
_entity.id
_entity.type
_entity.pdbx_description
1 polymer ?
#
loop_
_entity_poly.entity_id
_entity_poly.type
_entity_poly.pdbx_seq_one_letter_code
_entity_poly.pdbx_strand_id
1 'polypeptide(L)'
;APATSLVITSLPNQPPMLKGYLHKWTNYASGYKNDAGNSCRGSINMKIAKISVDSTDRLRFDIIGKGSVRYHLRANNPSEAKQWIVALTQSSAYYEKNDKGRRQSVIDDSISDETRIGRSLHKSESHADTITSADSDRDRSRSPSNQSIDLENVPNEDSYRITISSTRAQLELQNQLLDSLSSTVSESSSSTESKESTIIDTFSQSLRTLHNLVDDVLRMTEERDVYWNRKLEKELEAKRLWEE
;
A
#
# COMPACT_ATOMS: atom_id res chain seq x y z
N ALA A 1 22.58 2.82 -31.86
CA ALA A 1 21.24 3.38 -31.57
C ALA A 1 21.36 4.28 -30.35
N PRO A 2 20.70 5.45 -30.31
CA PRO A 2 20.91 6.44 -29.25
C PRO A 2 20.37 5.90 -27.92
N ALA A 3 21.06 6.22 -26.82
CA ALA A 3 20.68 5.81 -25.48
C ALA A 3 19.42 6.59 -25.04
N THR A 4 18.28 5.91 -25.01
CA THR A 4 17.03 6.48 -24.51
C THR A 4 17.14 6.65 -22.99
N SER A 5 17.29 7.89 -22.54
CA SER A 5 17.22 8.26 -21.12
C SER A 5 15.80 7.97 -20.61
N LEU A 6 15.71 7.13 -19.58
CA LEU A 6 14.48 6.86 -18.86
C LEU A 6 14.23 8.00 -17.87
N VAL A 7 13.06 8.63 -17.94
CA VAL A 7 12.64 9.66 -16.99
C VAL A 7 11.53 9.08 -16.13
N ILE A 8 11.82 8.86 -14.85
CA ILE A 8 10.80 8.57 -13.84
C ILE A 8 10.36 9.91 -13.27
N THR A 9 9.15 10.34 -13.58
CA THR A 9 8.55 11.53 -12.96
C THR A 9 7.67 11.07 -11.80
N SER A 10 8.12 11.30 -10.57
CA SER A 10 7.33 11.09 -9.35
C SER A 10 6.87 12.43 -8.79
N LEU A 11 5.70 12.91 -9.23
CA LEU A 11 5.04 14.06 -8.63
C LEU A 11 4.20 13.63 -7.41
N PRO A 12 4.07 14.46 -6.37
CA PRO A 12 3.20 14.14 -5.24
C PRO A 12 1.75 14.01 -5.72
N ASN A 13 1.05 12.95 -5.28
CA ASN A 13 -0.34 12.61 -5.64
C ASN A 13 -0.60 12.27 -7.11
N GLN A 14 0.42 11.84 -7.87
CA GLN A 14 0.22 11.27 -9.20
C GLN A 14 0.86 9.88 -9.29
N PRO A 15 0.29 8.96 -10.09
CA PRO A 15 0.92 7.68 -10.35
C PRO A 15 2.28 7.91 -11.02
N PRO A 16 3.30 7.11 -10.69
CA PRO A 16 4.63 7.26 -11.30
C PRO A 16 4.52 7.08 -12.81
N MET A 17 5.10 8.01 -13.55
CA MET A 17 5.10 7.97 -15.01
C MET A 17 6.47 7.52 -15.50
N LEU A 18 6.49 6.47 -16.30
CA LEU A 18 7.67 6.00 -17.02
C LEU A 18 7.31 5.82 -18.50
N LYS A 19 8.15 6.36 -19.37
CA LYS A 19 8.04 6.23 -20.83
C LYS A 19 9.36 5.74 -21.39
N GLY A 20 9.30 4.87 -22.38
CA GLY A 20 10.46 4.28 -23.04
C GLY A 20 10.04 3.20 -24.03
N TYR A 21 11.02 2.53 -24.62
CA TYR A 21 10.79 1.49 -25.61
C TYR A 21 10.99 0.12 -24.97
N LEU A 22 10.00 -0.76 -25.15
CA LEU A 22 10.07 -2.16 -24.75
C LEU A 22 9.82 -3.03 -25.97
N HIS A 23 10.50 -4.18 -26.01
CA HIS A 23 10.21 -5.17 -27.02
C HIS A 23 9.07 -6.05 -26.54
N LYS A 24 8.05 -6.22 -27.36
CA LYS A 24 6.95 -7.14 -27.08
C LYS A 24 7.11 -8.41 -27.91
N TRP A 25 6.88 -9.57 -27.31
CA TRP A 25 6.80 -10.82 -28.06
C TRP A 25 5.58 -10.85 -28.98
N THR A 26 5.79 -11.27 -30.23
CA THR A 26 4.71 -11.42 -31.22
C THR A 26 4.73 -12.80 -31.84
N ASN A 27 3.57 -13.48 -31.84
CA ASN A 27 3.45 -14.84 -32.39
C ASN A 27 3.59 -14.86 -33.92
N TYR A 28 3.16 -13.80 -34.60
CA TYR A 28 3.17 -13.72 -36.07
C TYR A 28 4.59 -13.73 -36.67
N ALA A 29 5.58 -13.26 -35.92
CA ALA A 29 6.97 -13.18 -36.39
C ALA A 29 7.96 -13.96 -35.52
N SER A 30 7.44 -14.79 -34.61
CA SER A 30 8.19 -15.61 -33.65
C SER A 30 9.38 -14.86 -33.01
N GLY A 31 9.12 -13.67 -32.44
CA GLY A 31 10.20 -12.86 -31.89
C GLY A 31 9.76 -11.56 -31.21
N TYR A 32 10.73 -10.95 -30.53
CA TYR A 32 10.64 -9.64 -29.88
C TYR A 32 10.73 -8.52 -30.92
N LYS A 33 9.73 -7.64 -30.96
CA LYS A 33 9.69 -6.50 -31.88
C LYS A 33 9.54 -5.18 -31.15
N ASN A 34 10.19 -4.15 -31.69
CA ASN A 34 9.96 -2.76 -31.36
C ASN A 34 8.85 -2.24 -32.27
N ASP A 35 7.61 -2.20 -31.76
CA ASP A 35 6.48 -1.61 -32.48
C ASP A 35 6.49 -0.09 -32.28
N ALA A 36 7.38 0.59 -33.01
CA ALA A 36 7.54 2.05 -32.97
C ALA A 36 6.49 2.80 -33.84
N GLY A 37 5.27 2.26 -33.94
CA GLY A 37 4.17 2.91 -34.66
C GLY A 37 3.53 4.03 -33.85
N ASN A 38 3.28 5.18 -34.49
CA ASN A 38 2.76 6.44 -33.90
C ASN A 38 1.34 6.39 -33.27
N SER A 39 0.76 5.22 -32.98
CA SER A 39 -0.60 5.12 -32.44
C SER A 39 -0.70 4.15 -31.27
N CYS A 40 -1.58 4.45 -30.30
CA CYS A 40 -1.80 3.62 -29.14
C CYS A 40 -2.42 2.28 -29.54
N ARG A 41 -1.72 1.17 -29.29
CA ARG A 41 -2.17 -0.19 -29.65
C ARG A 41 -3.04 -0.86 -28.57
N GLY A 42 -3.32 -0.14 -27.49
CA GLY A 42 -4.14 -0.60 -26.39
C GLY A 42 -3.73 0.00 -25.06
N SER A 43 -4.48 -0.34 -24.01
CA SER A 43 -4.23 0.08 -22.65
C SER A 43 -4.36 -1.12 -21.71
N ILE A 44 -3.49 -1.20 -20.70
CA ILE A 44 -3.55 -2.23 -19.66
C ILE A 44 -3.87 -1.54 -18.33
N ASN A 45 -4.89 -2.04 -17.62
CA ASN A 45 -5.23 -1.51 -16.31
C ASN A 45 -4.35 -2.16 -15.23
N MET A 46 -3.42 -1.38 -14.68
CA MET A 46 -2.46 -1.84 -13.67
C MET A 46 -3.08 -2.17 -12.30
N LYS A 47 -4.34 -1.78 -12.03
CA LYS A 47 -5.07 -2.18 -10.82
C LYS A 47 -5.36 -3.69 -10.79
N ILE A 48 -5.54 -4.30 -11.94
CA ILE A 48 -5.93 -5.72 -12.07
C ILE A 48 -4.87 -6.56 -12.76
N ALA A 49 -3.80 -5.93 -13.27
CA ALA A 49 -2.71 -6.62 -13.91
C ALA A 49 -1.70 -7.12 -12.87
N LYS A 50 -1.10 -8.28 -13.13
CA LYS A 50 -0.03 -8.87 -12.31
C LYS A 50 1.28 -8.83 -13.07
N ILE A 51 2.37 -8.54 -12.38
CA ILE A 51 3.72 -8.52 -12.93
C ILE A 51 4.40 -9.82 -12.53
N SER A 52 5.00 -10.53 -13.49
CA SER A 52 5.79 -11.73 -13.27
C SER A 52 7.19 -11.48 -13.81
N VAL A 53 8.20 -11.70 -12.98
CA VAL A 53 9.61 -11.54 -13.35
C VAL A 53 10.21 -12.93 -13.49
N ASP A 54 10.94 -13.16 -14.57
CA ASP A 54 11.66 -14.41 -14.77
C ASP A 54 12.99 -14.34 -14.00
N SER A 55 13.29 -15.36 -13.19
CA SER A 55 14.55 -15.42 -12.42
C SER A 55 15.75 -15.70 -13.32
N THR A 56 15.52 -16.28 -14.51
CA THR A 56 16.58 -16.68 -15.45
C THR A 56 17.00 -15.56 -16.39
N ASP A 57 16.08 -14.70 -16.82
CA ASP A 57 16.34 -13.58 -17.72
C ASP A 57 16.00 -12.23 -17.06
N ARG A 58 17.05 -11.54 -16.58
CA ARG A 58 16.94 -10.22 -15.94
C ARG A 58 16.46 -9.10 -16.88
N LEU A 59 16.37 -9.34 -18.18
CA LEU A 59 15.85 -8.38 -19.16
C LEU A 59 14.35 -8.58 -19.42
N ARG A 60 13.79 -9.72 -19.00
CA ARG A 60 12.42 -10.13 -19.32
C ARG A 60 11.50 -9.99 -18.13
N PHE A 61 10.30 -9.49 -18.41
CA PHE A 61 9.20 -9.50 -17.48
C PHE A 61 7.88 -9.64 -18.24
N ASP A 62 6.91 -10.24 -17.57
CA ASP A 62 5.60 -10.52 -18.12
C ASP A 62 4.53 -9.69 -17.39
N ILE A 63 3.60 -9.11 -18.15
CA ILE A 63 2.40 -8.46 -17.60
C ILE A 63 1.19 -9.33 -17.90
N ILE A 64 0.49 -9.76 -16.86
CA ILE A 64 -0.70 -10.61 -16.96
C ILE A 64 -1.93 -9.74 -16.67
N GLY A 65 -2.72 -9.47 -17.70
CA GLY A 65 -3.94 -8.65 -17.62
C GLY A 65 -5.21 -9.45 -17.32
N LYS A 66 -6.36 -8.79 -17.46
CA LYS A 66 -7.70 -9.40 -17.29
C LYS A 66 -7.88 -10.59 -18.24
N GLY A 67 -8.47 -11.68 -17.75
CA GLY A 67 -8.73 -12.87 -18.56
C GLY A 67 -7.47 -13.69 -18.90
N SER A 68 -6.43 -13.59 -18.08
CA SER A 68 -5.16 -14.33 -18.24
C SER A 68 -4.36 -13.99 -19.50
N VAL A 69 -4.64 -12.84 -20.14
CA VAL A 69 -3.85 -12.34 -21.26
C VAL A 69 -2.45 -11.98 -20.77
N ARG A 70 -1.42 -12.61 -21.34
CA ARG A 70 -0.02 -12.43 -20.96
C ARG A 70 0.74 -11.66 -22.04
N TYR A 71 1.42 -10.60 -21.61
CA TYR A 71 2.32 -9.80 -22.44
C TYR A 71 3.76 -10.07 -22.02
N HIS A 72 4.54 -10.69 -22.91
CA HIS A 72 5.97 -10.88 -22.68
C HIS A 72 6.73 -9.66 -23.17
N LEU A 73 7.45 -9.01 -22.25
CA LEU A 73 8.19 -7.77 -22.49
C LEU A 73 9.67 -7.96 -22.19
N ARG A 74 10.51 -7.30 -22.99
CA ARG A 74 11.96 -7.30 -22.82
C ARG A 74 12.54 -5.89 -22.95
N ALA A 75 13.35 -5.51 -21.98
CA ALA A 75 14.07 -4.23 -21.96
C ALA A 75 15.44 -4.33 -22.66
N ASN A 76 16.10 -3.20 -22.90
CA ASN A 76 17.43 -3.19 -23.53
C ASN A 76 18.55 -3.53 -22.56
N ASN A 77 18.38 -3.19 -21.27
CA ASN A 77 19.37 -3.45 -20.23
C ASN A 77 18.69 -3.83 -18.88
N PRO A 78 19.42 -4.49 -17.95
CA PRO A 78 18.81 -4.97 -16.70
C PRO A 78 18.35 -3.83 -15.79
N SER A 79 19.02 -2.69 -15.85
CA SER A 79 18.65 -1.50 -15.07
C SER A 79 17.33 -0.91 -15.54
N GLU A 80 17.09 -0.87 -16.86
CA GLU A 80 15.85 -0.45 -17.50
C GLU A 80 14.73 -1.43 -17.15
N ALA A 81 14.96 -2.75 -17.25
CA ALA A 81 14.00 -3.76 -16.82
C ALA A 81 13.57 -3.53 -15.36
N LYS A 82 14.55 -3.31 -14.47
CA LYS A 82 14.28 -2.99 -13.06
C LYS A 82 13.47 -1.71 -12.90
N GLN A 83 13.80 -0.64 -13.63
CA GLN A 83 13.04 0.62 -13.59
C GLN A 83 11.60 0.43 -14.04
N TRP A 84 11.36 -0.33 -15.12
CA TRP A 84 10.02 -0.67 -15.58
C TRP A 84 9.25 -1.45 -14.52
N ILE A 85 9.85 -2.49 -13.94
CA ILE A 85 9.22 -3.29 -12.89
C ILE A 85 8.85 -2.40 -11.69
N VAL A 86 9.78 -1.56 -11.22
CA VAL A 86 9.54 -0.65 -10.10
C VAL A 86 8.40 0.33 -10.40
N ALA A 87 8.42 0.99 -11.56
CA ALA A 87 7.39 1.96 -11.93
C ALA A 87 6.00 1.31 -12.05
N LEU A 88 5.93 0.11 -12.63
CA LEU A 88 4.67 -0.64 -12.78
C LEU A 88 4.13 -1.12 -11.43
N THR A 89 4.99 -1.63 -10.54
CA THR A 89 4.61 -2.05 -9.18
C THR A 89 4.13 -0.86 -8.35
N GLN A 90 4.85 0.26 -8.39
CA GLN A 90 4.43 1.49 -7.71
C GLN A 90 3.10 2.03 -8.25
N SER A 91 2.88 1.95 -9.58
CA SER A 91 1.60 2.32 -10.19
C SER A 91 0.45 1.44 -9.68
N SER A 92 0.66 0.13 -9.61
CA SER A 92 -0.35 -0.81 -9.07
C SER A 92 -0.71 -0.46 -7.62
N ALA A 93 0.30 -0.29 -6.76
CA ALA A 93 0.12 0.08 -5.36
C ALA A 93 -0.60 1.44 -5.18
N TYR A 94 -0.29 2.43 -6.04
CA TYR A 94 -0.96 3.73 -6.02
C TYR A 94 -2.48 3.61 -6.24
N TYR A 95 -2.89 2.79 -7.21
CA TYR A 95 -4.31 2.57 -7.50
C TYR A 95 -5.02 1.74 -6.43
N GLU A 96 -4.33 0.80 -5.77
CA GLU A 96 -4.88 0.07 -4.62
C GLU A 96 -5.12 0.98 -3.41
N LYS A 97 -4.16 1.88 -3.11
CA LYS A 97 -4.29 2.84 -2.00
C LYS A 97 -5.45 3.81 -2.20
N ASN A 98 -5.59 4.37 -3.40
CA ASN A 98 -6.68 5.29 -3.72
C ASN A 98 -8.06 4.60 -3.74
N ASP A 99 -8.13 3.31 -4.08
CA ASP A 99 -9.40 2.55 -4.03
C ASP A 99 -9.88 2.36 -2.59
N LYS A 100 -8.96 2.09 -1.64
CA LYS A 100 -9.27 2.00 -0.21
C LYS A 100 -9.71 3.35 0.36
N GLY A 101 -9.05 4.44 -0.01
CA GLY A 101 -9.44 5.80 0.39
C GLY A 101 -10.84 6.19 -0.10
N ARG A 102 -11.21 5.84 -1.34
CA ARG A 102 -12.54 6.08 -1.90
C ARG A 102 -13.63 5.20 -1.26
N ARG A 103 -13.29 3.98 -0.82
CA ARG A 103 -14.22 3.13 -0.07
C ARG A 103 -14.44 3.62 1.36
N GLN A 104 -13.41 4.18 2.00
CA GLN A 104 -13.52 4.77 3.32
C GLN A 104 -14.38 6.05 3.32
N SER A 105 -14.28 6.88 2.27
CA SER A 105 -15.09 8.10 2.16
C SER A 105 -16.58 7.86 1.90
N VAL A 106 -16.96 6.70 1.35
CA VAL A 106 -18.37 6.33 1.13
C VAL A 106 -19.04 5.84 2.42
N ILE A 107 -18.25 5.37 3.41
CA ILE A 107 -18.77 4.93 4.71
C ILE A 107 -19.01 6.15 5.63
N ASP A 108 -18.18 7.18 5.54
CA ASP A 108 -18.28 8.40 6.38
C ASP A 108 -19.45 9.32 5.98
N ASP A 109 -19.88 9.28 4.71
CA ASP A 109 -21.04 10.06 4.22
C ASP A 109 -22.41 9.40 4.57
N SER A 110 -22.39 8.21 5.18
CA SER A 110 -23.61 7.44 5.51
C SER A 110 -24.08 7.57 6.96
N ILE A 111 -23.41 8.38 7.80
CA ILE A 111 -23.73 8.57 9.24
C ILE A 111 -24.32 9.95 9.56
N SER A 112 -24.60 10.80 8.56
CA SER A 112 -25.04 12.19 8.81
C SER A 112 -26.47 12.56 8.38
N ASP A 113 -27.37 11.62 8.09
CA ASP A 113 -28.79 11.99 7.85
C ASP A 113 -29.80 10.83 8.01
N GLU A 114 -30.10 10.42 9.25
CA GLU A 114 -31.34 9.71 9.57
C GLU A 114 -32.17 10.51 10.58
N THR A 115 -32.73 11.63 10.10
CA THR A 115 -33.98 12.16 10.66
C THR A 115 -34.84 12.74 9.56
N ARG A 116 -35.46 11.87 8.73
CA ARG A 116 -36.76 12.18 8.11
C ARG A 116 -37.43 10.96 7.49
N ILE A 117 -38.53 10.60 8.13
CA ILE A 117 -39.57 9.69 7.67
C ILE A 117 -40.07 10.09 6.27
N GLY A 118 -40.22 9.11 5.37
CA GLY A 118 -41.38 9.09 4.47
C GLY A 118 -41.15 8.71 3.00
N ARG A 119 -41.63 7.50 2.69
CA ARG A 119 -42.56 7.21 1.57
C ARG A 119 -41.98 6.87 0.18
N SER A 120 -42.41 5.69 -0.27
CA SER A 120 -42.78 5.28 -1.64
C SER A 120 -41.84 4.37 -2.45
N LEU A 121 -42.04 3.06 -2.26
CA LEU A 121 -42.32 2.03 -3.29
C LEU A 121 -42.28 2.47 -4.77
N HIS A 122 -41.46 1.75 -5.55
CA HIS A 122 -41.64 1.37 -6.98
C HIS A 122 -40.49 0.38 -7.33
N LYS A 123 -40.65 -0.93 -7.12
CA LYS A 123 -41.23 -1.96 -8.01
C LYS A 123 -41.01 -1.69 -9.51
N SER A 124 -40.14 -2.48 -10.12
CA SER A 124 -40.16 -2.86 -11.55
C SER A 124 -39.33 -4.14 -11.73
N GLU A 125 -40.00 -5.28 -11.59
CA GLU A 125 -39.56 -6.57 -12.14
C GLU A 125 -40.17 -6.71 -13.55
N SER A 126 -39.37 -7.18 -14.50
CA SER A 126 -39.78 -7.99 -15.67
C SER A 126 -38.51 -8.44 -16.39
N HIS A 127 -38.40 -9.59 -17.05
CA HIS A 127 -39.16 -10.83 -17.07
C HIS A 127 -38.12 -11.88 -17.53
N ALA A 128 -38.33 -13.13 -17.15
CA ALA A 128 -37.53 -14.28 -17.54
C ALA A 128 -37.58 -14.54 -19.06
N ASP A 129 -36.52 -15.14 -19.59
CA ASP A 129 -36.67 -16.28 -20.50
C ASP A 129 -35.56 -17.31 -20.27
N THR A 130 -36.05 -18.52 -19.99
CA THR A 130 -35.38 -19.82 -19.88
C THR A 130 -35.09 -20.34 -21.29
N ILE A 131 -33.97 -21.05 -21.51
CA ILE A 131 -33.85 -22.31 -22.31
C ILE A 131 -32.47 -22.96 -22.04
N THR A 132 -32.52 -24.04 -21.25
CA THR A 132 -31.83 -25.36 -21.30
C THR A 132 -30.31 -25.55 -21.53
N SER A 133 -29.70 -26.14 -20.50
CA SER A 133 -28.92 -27.41 -20.44
C SER A 133 -27.72 -27.68 -21.36
N ALA A 134 -26.55 -27.94 -20.75
CA ALA A 134 -25.80 -29.21 -20.88
C ALA A 134 -24.59 -29.26 -19.92
N ASP A 135 -24.74 -30.10 -18.90
CA ASP A 135 -23.79 -31.08 -18.35
C ASP A 135 -22.29 -31.01 -18.74
N SER A 136 -21.42 -30.94 -17.73
CA SER A 136 -20.19 -31.76 -17.68
C SER A 136 -19.46 -31.59 -16.33
N ASP A 137 -19.59 -32.63 -15.52
CA ASP A 137 -18.67 -32.99 -14.44
C ASP A 137 -17.21 -32.97 -14.92
N ARG A 138 -16.37 -32.14 -14.28
CA ARG A 138 -14.91 -32.34 -14.25
C ARG A 138 -14.35 -32.01 -12.88
N ASP A 139 -14.23 -33.08 -12.11
CA ASP A 139 -13.22 -33.30 -11.09
C ASP A 139 -11.85 -32.71 -11.53
N ARG A 140 -11.37 -31.75 -10.75
CA ARG A 140 -9.98 -31.28 -10.80
C ARG A 140 -9.48 -31.15 -9.37
N SER A 141 -9.10 -32.30 -8.83
CA SER A 141 -7.87 -32.53 -8.07
C SER A 141 -7.11 -31.25 -7.71
N ARG A 142 -7.21 -30.90 -6.42
CA ARG A 142 -6.28 -30.02 -5.69
C ARG A 142 -4.84 -30.29 -6.16
N SER A 143 -4.23 -29.29 -6.79
CA SER A 143 -2.78 -29.22 -6.98
C SER A 143 -2.19 -28.16 -6.04
N PRO A 144 -0.94 -28.36 -5.60
CA PRO A 144 -0.47 -27.92 -4.29
C PRO A 144 -0.18 -26.43 -4.26
N SER A 145 -0.71 -25.78 -3.23
CA SER A 145 -0.12 -24.65 -2.52
C SER A 145 0.55 -23.58 -3.39
N ASN A 146 -0.23 -22.54 -3.66
CA ASN A 146 0.24 -21.17 -3.77
C ASN A 146 1.32 -20.92 -2.69
N GLN A 147 2.60 -20.88 -3.07
CA GLN A 147 3.48 -19.92 -2.43
C GLN A 147 3.09 -18.57 -3.01
N SER A 148 2.00 -18.01 -2.49
CA SER A 148 1.89 -16.57 -2.47
C SER A 148 3.18 -16.11 -1.82
N ILE A 149 3.98 -15.36 -2.57
CA ILE A 149 4.87 -14.39 -1.94
C ILE A 149 3.89 -13.47 -1.21
N ASP A 150 3.54 -13.88 0.01
CA ASP A 150 2.93 -13.00 0.97
C ASP A 150 3.91 -11.84 1.00
N LEU A 151 3.44 -10.69 0.55
CA LEU A 151 3.99 -9.43 0.99
C LEU A 151 3.77 -9.45 2.50
N GLU A 152 4.65 -10.15 3.23
CA GLU A 152 4.68 -10.26 4.67
C GLU A 152 4.75 -8.83 5.16
N ASN A 153 3.58 -8.31 5.52
CA ASN A 153 3.41 -6.91 5.83
C ASN A 153 4.23 -6.66 7.10
N VAL A 154 5.13 -5.67 7.07
CA VAL A 154 5.99 -5.38 8.23
C VAL A 154 5.08 -5.18 9.44
N PRO A 155 5.31 -5.90 10.56
CA PRO A 155 4.45 -5.80 11.72
C PRO A 155 4.24 -4.33 12.13
N ASN A 156 2.97 -3.98 12.33
CA ASN A 156 2.55 -2.69 12.87
C ASN A 156 3.04 -1.44 12.12
N GLU A 157 3.26 -1.48 10.79
CA GLU A 157 3.80 -0.33 10.03
C GLU A 157 3.03 0.98 10.25
N ASP A 158 1.71 0.96 10.05
CA ASP A 158 0.87 2.16 10.21
C ASP A 158 0.73 2.56 11.69
N SER A 159 0.57 1.58 12.59
CA SER A 159 0.45 1.81 14.04
C SER A 159 1.73 2.42 14.63
N TYR A 160 2.91 1.91 14.24
CA TYR A 160 4.21 2.40 14.71
C TYR A 160 4.43 3.87 14.38
N ARG A 161 4.12 4.27 13.14
CA ARG A 161 4.25 5.66 12.69
C ARG A 161 3.29 6.59 13.44
N ILE A 162 2.07 6.15 13.69
CA ILE A 162 1.07 6.93 14.43
C ILE A 162 1.50 7.08 15.89
N THR A 163 1.93 6.01 16.56
CA THR A 163 2.34 6.09 17.97
C THR A 163 3.57 6.96 18.15
N ILE A 164 4.56 6.92 17.25
CA ILE A 164 5.71 7.86 17.30
C ILE A 164 5.28 9.31 17.12
N SER A 165 4.32 9.57 16.23
CA SER A 165 3.83 10.93 16.01
C SER A 165 3.04 11.41 17.24
N SER A 166 2.27 10.50 17.85
CA SER A 166 1.51 10.73 19.08
C SER A 166 2.42 10.96 20.28
N THR A 167 3.47 10.16 20.49
CA THR A 167 4.46 10.38 21.57
C THR A 167 5.13 11.74 21.44
N ARG A 168 5.53 12.13 20.22
CA ARG A 168 6.13 13.44 19.96
C ARG A 168 5.17 14.58 20.30
N ALA A 169 3.93 14.48 19.85
CA ALA A 169 2.91 15.50 20.15
C ALA A 169 2.61 15.58 21.65
N GLN A 170 2.56 14.43 22.34
CA GLN A 170 2.33 14.36 23.78
C GLN A 170 3.48 15.01 24.58
N LEU A 171 4.73 14.81 24.15
CA LEU A 171 5.90 15.43 24.77
C LEU A 171 5.89 16.96 24.60
N GLU A 172 5.52 17.44 23.41
CA GLU A 172 5.36 18.88 23.14
C GLU A 172 4.27 19.51 24.02
N LEU A 173 3.13 18.83 24.17
CA LEU A 173 2.06 19.26 25.07
C LEU A 173 2.53 19.36 26.53
N GLN A 174 3.38 18.43 26.98
CA GLN A 174 3.94 18.48 28.34
C GLN A 174 4.85 19.70 28.55
N ASN A 175 5.68 20.05 27.57
CA ASN A 175 6.51 21.26 27.65
C ASN A 175 5.64 22.51 27.81
N GLN A 176 4.55 22.61 27.05
CA GLN A 176 3.63 23.75 27.13
C GLN A 176 2.88 23.82 28.47
N LEU A 177 2.48 22.66 29.03
CA LEU A 177 1.85 22.61 30.36
C LEU A 177 2.84 22.96 31.48
N LEU A 178 4.11 22.57 31.35
CA LEU A 178 5.16 22.91 32.30
C LEU A 178 5.47 24.42 32.29
N ASP A 179 5.54 25.02 31.10
CA ASP A 179 5.71 26.48 30.94
C ASP A 179 4.52 27.24 31.55
N SER A 180 3.30 26.76 31.33
CA SER A 180 2.08 27.28 31.94
C SER A 180 2.15 27.22 33.47
N LEU A 181 2.52 26.06 34.04
CA LEU A 181 2.68 25.89 35.49
C LEU A 181 3.75 26.83 36.07
N SER A 182 4.90 26.97 35.39
CA SER A 182 5.98 27.88 35.82
C SER A 182 5.55 29.35 35.79
N SER A 183 4.71 29.72 34.81
CA SER A 183 4.16 31.07 34.71
C SER A 183 3.14 31.36 35.81
N THR A 184 2.26 30.40 36.12
CA THR A 184 1.24 30.54 37.18
C THR A 184 1.86 30.60 38.57
N VAL A 185 2.93 29.84 38.81
CA VAL A 185 3.69 29.89 40.08
C VAL A 185 4.38 31.24 40.28
N SER A 186 4.66 31.98 39.19
CA SER A 186 5.29 33.30 39.26
C SER A 186 4.30 34.44 39.55
N GLU A 187 2.99 34.24 39.33
CA GLU A 187 1.91 35.22 39.55
C GLU A 187 1.02 34.84 40.76
N SER A 188 1.59 34.81 41.96
CA SER A 188 0.88 34.42 43.18
C SER A 188 -0.16 35.47 43.64
N SER A 189 -1.45 35.20 43.48
CA SER A 189 -2.56 35.89 44.17
C SER A 189 -3.74 34.94 44.46
N SER A 190 -4.44 35.16 45.58
CA SER A 190 -5.20 34.23 46.44
C SER A 190 -6.39 33.43 45.87
N SER A 191 -6.48 33.21 44.56
CA SER A 191 -7.51 32.38 43.90
C SER A 191 -6.94 31.19 43.11
N THR A 192 -5.63 30.92 43.23
CA THR A 192 -4.86 30.00 42.39
C THR A 192 -4.88 28.53 42.82
N GLU A 193 -5.16 28.20 44.09
CA GLU A 193 -5.03 26.81 44.59
C GLU A 193 -5.88 25.78 43.81
N SER A 194 -7.09 26.13 43.38
CA SER A 194 -7.93 25.22 42.58
C SER A 194 -7.49 25.10 41.12
N LYS A 195 -6.80 26.11 40.57
CA LYS A 195 -6.26 26.05 39.21
C LYS A 195 -4.96 25.26 39.19
N GLU A 196 -4.10 25.49 40.19
CA GLU A 196 -2.84 24.76 40.39
C GLU A 196 -3.09 23.25 40.53
N SER A 197 -4.08 22.83 41.33
CA SER A 197 -4.40 21.40 41.48
C SER A 197 -4.85 20.76 40.16
N THR A 198 -5.71 21.44 39.39
CA THR A 198 -6.15 20.91 38.08
C THR A 198 -5.01 20.83 37.05
N ILE A 199 -4.06 21.77 37.08
CA ILE A 199 -2.89 21.73 36.20
C ILE A 199 -1.95 20.58 36.60
N ILE A 200 -1.75 20.37 37.90
CA ILE A 200 -0.93 19.25 38.40
C ILE A 200 -1.57 17.89 38.06
N ASP A 201 -2.89 17.77 38.22
CA ASP A 201 -3.63 16.55 37.88
C ASP A 201 -3.59 16.26 36.38
N THR A 202 -3.80 17.29 35.54
CA THR A 202 -3.74 17.15 34.08
C THR A 202 -2.32 16.85 33.58
N PHE A 203 -1.29 17.45 34.18
CA PHE A 203 0.11 17.14 33.90
C PHE A 203 0.46 15.69 34.30
N SER A 204 0.03 15.26 35.49
CA SER A 204 0.24 13.89 35.96
C SER A 204 -0.45 12.85 35.06
N GLN A 205 -1.67 13.17 34.59
CA GLN A 205 -2.38 12.32 33.64
C GLN A 205 -1.68 12.28 32.28
N SER A 206 -1.15 13.42 31.81
CA SER A 206 -0.36 13.53 30.59
C SER A 206 0.96 12.75 30.66
N LEU A 207 1.60 12.66 31.83
CA LEU A 207 2.80 11.84 32.04
C LEU A 207 2.50 10.35 31.94
N ARG A 208 1.39 9.89 32.52
CA ARG A 208 0.96 8.49 32.42
C ARG A 208 0.66 8.09 30.98
N THR A 209 0.01 8.96 30.21
CA THR A 209 -0.26 8.69 28.78
C THR A 209 1.03 8.67 27.96
N LEU A 210 1.98 9.57 28.22
CA LEU A 210 3.28 9.54 27.54
C LEU A 210 4.04 8.25 27.85
N HIS A 211 4.07 7.82 29.12
CA HIS A 211 4.70 6.55 29.52
C HIS A 211 4.15 5.38 28.71
N ASN A 212 2.82 5.24 28.65
CA ASN A 212 2.17 4.17 27.89
C ASN A 212 2.52 4.23 26.39
N LEU A 213 2.52 5.43 25.80
CA LEU A 213 2.86 5.59 24.39
C LEU A 213 4.32 5.26 24.11
N VAL A 214 5.25 5.57 25.03
CA VAL A 214 6.67 5.20 24.92
C VAL A 214 6.84 3.69 25.04
N ASP A 215 6.16 3.04 25.99
CA ASP A 215 6.17 1.57 26.12
C ASP A 215 5.67 0.89 24.84
N ASP A 216 4.60 1.42 24.23
CA ASP A 216 4.07 0.91 22.97
C ASP A 216 5.06 1.10 21.81
N VAL A 217 5.77 2.23 21.74
CA VAL A 217 6.82 2.44 20.73
C VAL A 217 7.96 1.45 20.91
N LEU A 218 8.41 1.21 22.15
CA LEU A 218 9.46 0.24 22.43
C LEU A 218 9.05 -1.18 22.04
N ARG A 219 7.85 -1.62 22.45
CA ARG A 219 7.29 -2.93 22.09
C ARG A 219 7.19 -3.11 20.58
N MET A 220 6.64 -2.13 19.86
CA MET A 220 6.53 -2.22 18.41
C MET A 220 7.88 -2.18 17.70
N THR A 221 8.89 -1.50 18.28
CA THR A 221 10.25 -1.51 17.73
C THR A 221 10.87 -2.91 17.85
N GLU A 222 10.75 -3.54 19.02
CA GLU A 222 11.26 -4.90 19.24
C GLU A 222 10.61 -5.93 18.29
N GLU A 223 9.29 -5.87 18.12
CA GLU A 223 8.57 -6.75 17.18
C GLU A 223 9.07 -6.59 15.73
N ARG A 224 9.37 -5.36 15.32
CA ARG A 224 9.90 -5.05 13.99
C ARG A 224 11.32 -5.53 13.82
N ASP A 225 12.18 -5.36 14.82
CA ASP A 225 13.57 -5.82 14.79
C ASP A 225 13.64 -7.34 14.70
N VAL A 226 12.81 -8.05 15.47
CA VAL A 226 12.68 -9.52 15.37
C VAL A 226 12.24 -9.94 13.97
N TYR A 227 11.26 -9.25 13.39
CA TYR A 227 10.79 -9.52 12.03
C TYR A 227 11.92 -9.34 11.00
N TRP A 228 12.64 -8.21 11.04
CA TRP A 228 13.71 -7.93 10.09
C TRP A 228 14.90 -8.87 10.27
N ASN A 229 15.24 -9.27 11.50
CA ASN A 229 16.28 -10.25 11.76
C ASN A 229 15.93 -11.61 11.16
N ARG A 230 14.71 -12.11 11.38
CA ARG A 230 14.24 -13.37 10.78
C ARG A 230 14.22 -13.31 9.25
N LYS A 231 13.82 -12.17 8.70
CA LYS A 231 13.81 -11.97 7.25
C LYS A 231 15.22 -11.96 6.67
N LEU A 232 16.16 -11.28 7.33
CA LEU A 232 17.56 -11.26 6.93
C LEU A 232 18.18 -12.65 7.01
N GLU A 233 17.91 -13.41 8.07
CA GLU A 233 18.39 -14.79 8.24
C GLU A 233 17.91 -15.69 7.11
N LYS A 234 16.62 -15.66 6.77
CA LYS A 234 16.07 -16.39 5.61
C LYS A 234 16.76 -16.02 4.30
N GLU A 235 17.01 -14.73 4.07
CA GLU A 235 17.70 -14.27 2.85
C GLU A 235 19.17 -14.73 2.80
N LEU A 236 19.85 -14.78 3.96
CA LEU A 236 21.22 -15.29 4.06
C LEU A 236 21.28 -16.81 3.85
N GLU A 237 20.37 -17.57 4.45
CA GLU A 237 20.28 -19.02 4.25
C GLU A 237 19.97 -19.37 2.80
N ALA A 238 19.04 -18.63 2.18
CA ALA A 238 18.75 -18.77 0.76
C ALA A 238 20.03 -18.57 -0.05
N LYS A 239 20.75 -17.45 0.15
CA LYS A 239 22.02 -17.21 -0.55
C LYS A 239 23.04 -18.32 -0.37
N ARG A 240 23.18 -18.84 0.85
CA ARG A 240 24.09 -19.96 1.14
C ARG A 240 23.75 -21.21 0.32
N LEU A 241 22.46 -21.53 0.19
CA LEU A 241 21.97 -22.65 -0.63
C LEU A 241 22.15 -22.42 -2.14
N TRP A 242 22.26 -21.17 -2.58
CA TRP A 242 22.53 -20.84 -3.99
C TRP A 242 24.04 -20.81 -4.32
N GLU A 243 24.90 -20.76 -3.32
CA GLU A 243 26.36 -20.71 -3.47
C GLU A 243 27.02 -22.11 -3.41
N GLU A 244 26.33 -23.13 -2.89
CA GLU A 244 26.73 -24.56 -2.94
C GLU A 244 26.22 -25.28 -4.21
#